data_AF-A0AA41VV51-F1
#
_entry.id   AF-A0AA41VV51-F1
#
_cell.length_a   1.000
_cell.length_b   1.000
_cell.length_c   1.000
_cell.angle_alpha   90.00
_cell.angle_beta   90.00
_cell.angle_gamma   90.00
#
_symmetry.space_group_name_H-M   'P 1'
#
loop_
_entity.id
_entity.type
_entity.pdbx_description
1 polymer ?
#
loop_
_entity_poly.entity_id
_entity_poly.type
_entity_poly.pdbx_seq_one_letter_code
_entity_poly.pdbx_strand_id
1 'polypeptide(L)'
;MNMIHHPLVFVTLVRFYGHESLTSDEVIGNHNESISIERHKFLDEELVDHFRIKTMHDETLMYKELEVNDGEDTIWTLQSLKEDFDLMVLGRQQITHSKIIPGKNTDWCDQYEELGVIGDMVTSPDYNAKGSILIINQQKDIN
;
A
#
# COMPACT_ATOMS: atom_id res chain seq x y z
N MET A 1 9.80 7.69 21.64
CA MET A 1 8.76 6.89 22.31
C MET A 1 8.40 5.78 21.34
N ASN A 2 8.71 4.52 21.65
CA ASN A 2 8.51 3.41 20.72
C ASN A 2 7.10 2.82 20.93
N MET A 3 6.16 3.20 20.09
CA MET A 3 4.73 2.89 20.28
C MET A 3 4.40 1.40 20.06
N ILE A 4 5.22 0.69 19.28
CA ILE A 4 4.98 -0.71 18.88
C ILE A 4 5.22 -1.74 20.00
N HIS A 5 5.81 -1.34 21.13
CA HIS A 5 6.01 -2.23 22.29
C HIS A 5 5.05 -1.90 23.44
N HIS A 6 4.06 -1.06 23.20
CA HIS A 6 3.05 -0.76 24.21
C HIS A 6 2.00 -1.88 24.21
N PRO A 7 1.70 -2.52 25.36
CA PRO A 7 0.87 -3.73 25.43
C PRO A 7 -0.61 -3.53 25.03
N LEU A 8 -1.04 -2.28 24.83
CA LEU A 8 -2.38 -1.92 24.38
C LEU A 8 -2.41 -1.45 22.91
N VAL A 9 -1.29 -1.51 22.21
CA VAL A 9 -1.19 -1.10 20.81
C VAL A 9 -1.04 -2.35 19.96
N PHE A 10 -2.04 -2.61 19.11
CA PHE A 10 -2.00 -3.68 18.13
C PHE A 10 -1.67 -3.08 16.78
N VAL A 11 -0.69 -3.67 16.08
CA VAL A 11 -0.25 -3.20 14.76
C VAL A 11 -0.43 -4.34 13.77
N THR A 12 -1.12 -4.05 12.66
CA THR A 12 -1.21 -4.97 11.54
C THR A 12 -0.52 -4.37 10.33
N LEU A 13 0.51 -5.06 9.81
CA LEU A 13 1.07 -4.76 8.50
C LEU A 13 0.22 -5.44 7.44
N VAL A 14 -0.45 -4.65 6.60
CA VAL A 14 -1.29 -5.14 5.49
C VAL A 14 -0.53 -4.97 4.19
N ARG A 15 -0.30 -6.07 3.47
CA ARG A 15 0.30 -6.08 2.13
C ARG A 15 -0.75 -6.46 1.09
N PHE A 16 -0.93 -5.60 0.10
CA PHE A 16 -1.73 -5.92 -1.09
C PHE A 16 -0.83 -6.57 -2.12
N TYR A 17 -1.28 -7.68 -2.70
CA TYR A 17 -0.56 -8.33 -3.81
C TYR A 17 -1.56 -8.73 -4.90
N GLY A 18 -1.11 -8.65 -6.15
CA GLY A 18 -1.92 -9.02 -7.30
C GLY A 18 -1.42 -10.30 -7.97
N HIS A 19 -2.31 -10.94 -8.71
CA HIS A 19 -1.93 -12.07 -9.54
C HIS A 19 -0.96 -11.59 -10.64
N GLU A 20 0.16 -12.28 -10.78
CA GLU A 20 1.03 -12.17 -11.97
C GLU A 20 0.27 -12.72 -13.18
N SER A 21 -0.62 -11.93 -13.77
CA SER A 21 -1.04 -12.21 -15.13
C SER A 21 0.18 -12.01 -16.01
N LEU A 22 0.82 -13.13 -16.39
CA LEU A 22 1.64 -13.27 -17.59
C LEU A 22 0.79 -12.87 -18.79
N THR A 23 0.52 -11.59 -18.96
CA THR A 23 0.05 -11.07 -20.21
C THR A 23 1.24 -11.17 -21.15
N SER A 24 1.21 -12.18 -21.99
CA SER A 24 2.16 -12.47 -23.07
C SER A 24 2.33 -11.33 -24.09
N ASP A 25 1.88 -10.12 -23.77
CA ASP A 25 1.77 -8.94 -24.63
C ASP A 25 2.71 -7.79 -24.20
N GLU A 26 3.52 -7.94 -23.15
CA GLU A 26 4.61 -6.98 -22.84
C GLU A 26 5.87 -7.19 -23.71
N VAL A 27 5.72 -7.61 -24.96
CA VAL A 27 6.86 -7.76 -25.89
C VAL A 27 7.43 -6.40 -26.32
N ILE A 28 6.83 -5.27 -25.91
CA ILE A 28 7.37 -3.92 -26.19
C ILE A 28 7.23 -3.00 -24.96
N GLY A 29 7.70 -3.47 -23.80
CA GLY A 29 7.89 -2.66 -22.59
C GLY A 29 9.38 -2.31 -22.38
N ASN A 30 9.66 -1.06 -22.06
CA ASN A 30 11.01 -0.50 -21.93
C ASN A 30 11.84 -1.28 -20.89
N HIS A 31 12.97 -1.90 -21.26
CA HIS A 31 13.78 -2.80 -20.40
C HIS A 31 14.09 -2.25 -18.99
N ASN A 32 14.17 -0.93 -18.85
CA ASN A 32 14.44 -0.24 -17.59
C ASN A 32 13.27 -0.34 -16.58
N GLU A 33 12.05 -0.46 -17.06
CA GLU A 33 10.83 -0.52 -16.24
C GLU A 33 10.71 -1.88 -15.55
N SER A 34 10.92 -2.98 -16.29
CA SER A 34 10.92 -4.33 -15.74
C SER A 34 11.96 -4.49 -14.61
N ILE A 35 13.17 -3.94 -14.81
CA ILE A 35 14.24 -3.93 -13.78
C ILE A 35 13.81 -3.16 -12.53
N SER A 36 13.12 -2.03 -12.70
CA SER A 36 12.64 -1.24 -11.57
C SER A 36 11.56 -1.97 -10.77
N ILE A 37 10.64 -2.68 -11.45
CA ILE A 37 9.57 -3.47 -10.83
C ILE A 37 10.16 -4.64 -10.04
N GLU A 38 11.10 -5.40 -10.62
CA GLU A 38 11.78 -6.50 -9.93
C GLU A 38 12.52 -6.03 -8.68
N ARG A 39 13.21 -4.88 -8.76
CA ARG A 39 13.88 -4.28 -7.60
C ARG A 39 12.87 -3.88 -6.51
N HIS A 40 11.73 -3.31 -6.88
CA HIS A 40 10.69 -2.96 -5.91
C HIS A 40 10.09 -4.20 -5.25
N LYS A 41 9.83 -5.27 -6.00
CA LYS A 41 9.37 -6.56 -5.45
C LYS A 41 10.37 -7.13 -4.44
N PHE A 42 11.66 -7.15 -4.78
CA PHE A 42 12.72 -7.65 -3.89
C PHE A 42 12.79 -6.86 -2.58
N LEU A 43 12.75 -5.52 -2.65
CA LEU A 43 12.77 -4.67 -1.46
C LEU A 43 11.51 -4.87 -0.60
N ASP A 44 10.36 -5.08 -1.22
CA ASP A 44 9.10 -5.34 -0.53
C ASP A 44 9.13 -6.69 0.22
N GLU A 45 9.68 -7.74 -0.41
CA GLU A 45 9.92 -9.03 0.24
C GLU A 45 10.89 -8.90 1.43
N GLU A 46 12.00 -8.20 1.27
CA GLU A 46 12.99 -7.99 2.34
C GLU A 46 12.36 -7.27 3.55
N LEU A 47 11.51 -6.27 3.31
CA LEU A 47 10.80 -5.54 4.37
C LEU A 47 9.80 -6.43 5.13
N VAL A 48 9.05 -7.26 4.40
CA VAL A 48 8.09 -8.21 4.99
C VAL A 48 8.81 -9.26 5.83
N ASP A 49 9.89 -9.84 5.31
CA ASP A 49 10.66 -10.85 6.02
C ASP A 49 11.27 -10.27 7.30
N HIS A 50 11.82 -9.06 7.23
CA HIS A 50 12.34 -8.36 8.40
C HIS A 50 11.26 -8.08 9.44
N PHE A 51 10.06 -7.66 9.02
CA PHE A 51 8.93 -7.49 9.93
C PHE A 51 8.58 -8.81 10.60
N ARG A 52 8.34 -9.87 9.83
CA ARG A 52 7.99 -11.22 10.34
C ARG A 52 9.01 -11.74 11.35
N ILE A 53 10.31 -11.61 11.07
CA ILE A 53 11.38 -12.06 11.97
C ILE A 53 11.33 -11.27 13.28
N LYS A 54 11.15 -9.94 13.21
CA LYS A 54 11.12 -9.09 14.40
C LYS A 54 9.88 -9.29 15.26
N THR A 55 8.76 -9.67 14.65
CA THR A 55 7.46 -9.77 15.33
C THR A 55 7.05 -11.21 15.66
N MET A 56 7.90 -12.21 15.36
CA MET A 56 7.59 -13.63 15.48
C MET A 56 7.06 -14.08 16.87
N HIS A 57 7.38 -13.34 17.94
CA HIS A 57 6.98 -13.67 19.31
C HIS A 57 6.07 -12.61 19.96
N ASP A 58 5.54 -11.67 19.16
CA ASP A 58 4.70 -10.58 19.66
C ASP A 58 3.28 -10.71 19.10
N GLU A 59 2.34 -11.12 19.97
CA GLU A 59 0.93 -11.29 19.61
C GLU A 59 0.22 -9.96 19.28
N THR A 60 0.83 -8.82 19.63
CA THR A 60 0.29 -7.49 19.29
C THR A 60 0.63 -7.07 17.86
N LEU A 61 1.50 -7.82 17.17
CA LEU A 61 2.01 -7.48 15.85
C LEU A 61 1.61 -8.55 14.82
N MET A 62 0.74 -8.18 13.90
CA MET A 62 0.20 -9.08 12.87
C MET A 62 0.69 -8.70 11.48
N TYR A 63 0.85 -9.72 10.63
CA TYR A 63 1.08 -9.56 9.20
C TYR A 63 -0.10 -10.17 8.43
N LYS A 64 -0.67 -9.41 7.49
CA LYS A 64 -1.82 -9.81 6.67
C LYS A 64 -1.53 -9.54 5.20
N GLU A 65 -1.69 -10.57 4.38
CA GLU A 65 -1.67 -10.45 2.92
C GLU A 65 -3.11 -10.42 2.39
N LEU A 66 -3.37 -9.49 1.46
CA LEU A 66 -4.65 -9.31 0.81
C LEU A 66 -4.44 -9.42 -0.70
N GLU A 67 -5.03 -10.44 -1.30
CA GLU A 67 -5.03 -10.64 -2.74
C GLU A 67 -6.03 -9.70 -3.39
N VAL A 68 -5.60 -9.00 -4.44
CA VAL A 68 -6.43 -8.06 -5.19
C VAL A 68 -6.19 -8.21 -6.68
N ASN A 69 -7.25 -8.23 -7.47
CA ASN A 69 -7.16 -8.49 -8.91
C ASN A 69 -6.85 -7.21 -9.71
N ASP A 70 -7.43 -6.08 -9.30
CA ASP A 70 -7.31 -4.80 -9.97
C ASP A 70 -7.51 -3.63 -8.97
N GLY A 71 -7.63 -2.42 -9.51
CA GLY A 71 -7.90 -1.22 -8.73
C GLY A 71 -9.25 -1.22 -8.01
N GLU A 72 -10.29 -1.76 -8.64
CA GLU A 72 -11.64 -1.84 -8.05
C GLU A 72 -11.62 -2.77 -6.85
N ASP A 73 -11.02 -3.94 -7.00
CA ASP A 73 -10.88 -4.94 -5.94
C ASP A 73 -10.04 -4.41 -4.77
N THR A 74 -9.01 -3.62 -5.07
CA THR A 74 -8.23 -2.90 -4.05
C THR A 74 -9.06 -1.89 -3.29
N ILE A 75 -9.94 -1.14 -3.96
CA ILE A 75 -10.87 -0.19 -3.32
C ILE A 75 -11.81 -0.94 -2.38
N TRP A 76 -12.45 -2.02 -2.83
CA TRP A 76 -13.36 -2.80 -2.00
C TRP A 76 -12.66 -3.39 -0.80
N THR A 77 -11.47 -3.94 -1.01
CA THR A 77 -10.66 -4.49 0.06
C THR A 77 -10.28 -3.41 1.06
N LEU A 78 -9.87 -2.22 0.61
CA LEU A 78 -9.56 -1.10 1.51
C LEU A 78 -10.79 -0.61 2.28
N GLN A 79 -11.95 -0.51 1.62
CA GLN A 79 -13.22 -0.18 2.27
C GLN A 79 -13.60 -1.20 3.34
N SER A 80 -13.29 -2.47 3.15
CA SER A 80 -13.55 -3.51 4.17
C SER A 80 -12.72 -3.31 5.45
N LEU A 81 -11.56 -2.66 5.36
CA LEU A 81 -10.65 -2.44 6.49
C LEU A 81 -10.96 -1.19 7.31
N LYS A 82 -11.84 -0.30 6.82
CA LYS A 82 -12.03 1.05 7.39
C LYS A 82 -12.60 1.05 8.81
N GLU A 83 -13.22 -0.05 9.24
CA GLU A 83 -13.81 -0.21 10.56
C GLU A 83 -12.96 -1.09 11.48
N ASP A 84 -11.94 -1.76 10.93
CA ASP A 84 -11.08 -2.71 11.65
C ASP A 84 -9.98 -2.02 12.46
N PHE A 85 -9.67 -0.75 12.14
CA PHE A 85 -8.52 -0.02 12.70
C PHE A 85 -8.90 1.34 13.27
N ASP A 86 -8.39 1.64 14.46
CA ASP A 86 -8.51 2.97 15.09
C ASP A 86 -7.55 4.00 14.47
N LEU A 87 -6.47 3.53 13.84
CA LEU A 87 -5.50 4.34 13.10
C LEU A 87 -4.99 3.57 11.88
N MET A 88 -5.17 4.14 10.68
CA MET A 88 -4.56 3.65 9.45
C MET A 88 -3.36 4.53 9.09
N VAL A 89 -2.20 3.91 8.86
CA VAL A 89 -1.00 4.60 8.38
C VAL A 89 -0.75 4.20 6.93
N LEU A 90 -0.74 5.18 6.05
CA LEU A 90 -0.63 4.98 4.60
C LEU A 90 0.59 5.75 4.07
N GLY A 91 1.28 5.17 3.10
CA GLY A 91 2.34 5.86 2.36
C GLY A 91 1.80 6.42 1.05
N ARG A 92 2.45 7.47 0.52
CA ARG A 92 2.23 7.90 -0.86
C ARG A 92 2.88 6.91 -1.82
N GLN A 93 2.09 6.32 -2.71
CA GLN A 93 2.61 5.44 -3.76
C GLN A 93 3.55 6.19 -4.70
N GLN A 94 4.75 5.65 -4.93
CA GLN A 94 5.73 6.18 -5.88
C GLN A 94 5.76 5.41 -7.21
N ILE A 95 5.09 4.26 -7.27
CA ILE A 95 5.05 3.38 -8.44
C ILE A 95 3.90 3.83 -9.34
N THR A 96 4.21 4.21 -10.58
CA THR A 96 3.22 4.72 -11.55
C THR A 96 2.53 3.62 -12.37
N HIS A 97 3.07 2.41 -12.38
CA HIS A 97 2.60 1.28 -13.20
C HIS A 97 2.30 0.05 -12.34
N SER A 98 1.27 0.13 -11.50
CA SER A 98 0.74 -1.03 -10.76
C SER A 98 -0.62 -1.43 -11.37
N LYS A 99 -0.84 -2.74 -11.55
CA LYS A 99 -2.15 -3.27 -12.00
C LYS A 99 -3.20 -3.19 -10.90
N ILE A 100 -2.77 -3.32 -9.64
CA ILE A 100 -3.65 -3.35 -8.47
C ILE A 100 -3.93 -1.96 -7.90
N ILE A 101 -3.06 -0.98 -8.17
CA ILE A 101 -3.35 0.43 -7.85
C ILE A 101 -3.19 1.23 -9.13
N PRO A 102 -4.30 1.69 -9.75
CA PRO A 102 -4.24 2.43 -11.00
C PRO A 102 -3.35 3.67 -10.83
N GLY A 103 -2.47 3.91 -11.79
CA GLY A 103 -1.57 5.06 -11.77
C GLY A 103 -2.26 6.35 -12.24
N LYS A 104 -1.48 7.45 -12.22
CA LYS A 104 -1.78 8.85 -12.59
C LYS A 104 -2.46 9.10 -13.96
N ASN A 105 -2.71 8.06 -14.74
CA ASN A 105 -3.24 8.15 -16.11
C ASN A 105 -4.69 7.66 -16.21
N THR A 106 -5.39 7.54 -15.09
CA THR A 106 -6.76 7.02 -15.05
C THR A 106 -7.66 8.02 -14.33
N ASP A 107 -8.93 8.10 -14.71
CA ASP A 107 -9.92 9.09 -14.23
C ASP A 107 -10.22 9.03 -12.70
N TRP A 108 -9.42 8.27 -11.95
CA TRP A 108 -9.46 8.15 -10.49
C TRP A 108 -8.83 9.40 -9.86
N CYS A 109 -9.63 10.47 -9.89
CA CYS A 109 -9.61 11.59 -8.95
C CYS A 109 -8.23 11.97 -8.38
N ASP A 110 -7.37 12.58 -9.21
CA ASP A 110 -6.18 13.33 -8.77
C ASP A 110 -6.61 14.71 -8.21
N GLN A 111 -7.36 14.74 -7.11
CA GLN A 111 -7.69 16.03 -6.48
C GLN A 111 -6.51 16.57 -5.67
N TYR A 112 -5.67 15.69 -5.10
CA TYR A 112 -4.48 16.07 -4.34
C TYR A 112 -3.26 15.20 -4.69
N GLU A 113 -2.41 15.70 -5.59
CA GLU A 113 -1.18 15.00 -6.05
C GLU A 113 -0.23 14.63 -4.89
N GLU A 114 -0.30 15.35 -3.76
CA GLU A 114 0.44 15.07 -2.54
C GLU A 114 0.00 13.83 -1.75
N LEU A 115 -1.24 13.36 -1.92
CA LEU A 115 -1.79 12.21 -1.19
C LEU A 115 -1.67 10.91 -1.99
N GLY A 116 -1.67 11.02 -3.32
CA GLY A 116 -1.68 9.88 -4.24
C GLY A 116 -3.00 9.10 -4.20
N VAL A 117 -3.16 8.14 -5.10
CA VAL A 117 -4.44 7.45 -5.38
C VAL A 117 -5.11 6.85 -4.13
N ILE A 118 -4.34 6.14 -3.30
CA ILE A 118 -4.86 5.56 -2.06
C ILE A 118 -5.22 6.65 -1.04
N GLY A 119 -4.42 7.71 -0.95
CA GLY A 119 -4.65 8.84 -0.05
C GLY A 119 -5.91 9.63 -0.43
N ASP A 120 -6.11 9.92 -1.72
CA ASP A 120 -7.31 10.59 -2.23
C ASP A 120 -8.58 9.75 -1.99
N MET A 121 -8.47 8.43 -2.12
CA MET A 121 -9.58 7.51 -1.86
C MET A 121 -10.02 7.52 -0.40
N VAL A 122 -9.08 7.40 0.55
CA VAL A 122 -9.42 7.33 1.98
C VAL A 122 -9.81 8.68 2.58
N THR A 123 -9.44 9.78 1.92
CA THR A 123 -9.84 11.14 2.30
C THR A 123 -11.15 11.57 1.63
N SER A 124 -11.67 10.76 0.70
CA SER A 124 -13.00 10.96 0.13
C SER A 124 -14.07 11.01 1.22
N PRO A 125 -15.04 11.94 1.14
CA PRO A 125 -16.18 11.99 2.06
C PRO A 125 -16.93 10.66 2.19
N ASP A 126 -16.93 9.84 1.13
CA ASP A 126 -17.65 8.56 1.08
C ASP A 126 -16.91 7.43 1.82
N TYR A 127 -15.61 7.58 2.09
CA TYR A 127 -14.85 6.56 2.81
C TYR A 127 -15.38 6.39 4.23
N ASN A 128 -15.65 7.50 4.93
CA ASN A 128 -16.24 7.54 6.27
C ASN A 128 -15.54 6.57 7.25
N ALA A 129 -14.23 6.73 7.40
CA ALA A 129 -13.44 5.94 8.35
C ALA A 129 -13.92 6.16 9.79
N LYS A 130 -13.94 5.10 10.58
CA LYS A 130 -14.25 5.19 12.01
C LYS A 130 -13.04 5.70 12.81
N GLY A 131 -11.84 5.34 12.37
CA GLY A 131 -10.57 5.71 12.98
C GLY A 131 -9.92 6.96 12.37
N SER A 132 -8.71 7.25 12.83
CA SER A 132 -7.85 8.28 12.24
C SER A 132 -7.07 7.73 11.04
N ILE A 133 -6.74 8.61 10.09
CA ILE A 133 -5.88 8.27 8.94
C ILE A 133 -4.65 9.18 9.00
N LEU A 134 -3.46 8.58 8.92
CA LEU A 134 -2.18 9.27 8.81
C LEU A 134 -1.52 8.92 7.47
N ILE A 135 -1.40 9.91 6.60
CA ILE A 135 -0.70 9.77 5.32
C ILE A 135 0.73 10.30 5.49
N ILE A 136 1.71 9.44 5.25
CA ILE A 136 3.13 9.78 5.32
C ILE A 136 3.66 9.92 3.90
N ASN A 137 4.16 11.12 3.58
CA ASN A 137 4.81 11.42 2.32
C ASN A 137 6.27 11.77 2.57
N GLN A 138 7.19 11.02 1.95
CA GLN A 138 8.60 11.39 1.94
C GLN A 138 8.81 12.45 0.85
N GLN A 139 9.08 13.68 1.27
CA GLN A 139 9.52 14.71 0.35
C GLN A 139 10.86 14.29 -0.26
N LYS A 140 10.94 14.30 -1.60
CA LYS A 140 12.24 14.23 -2.26
C LYS A 140 12.92 15.58 -2.02
N ASP A 141 14.04 15.57 -1.31
CA ASP A 141 14.93 16.73 -1.32
C ASP A 141 15.31 17.02 -2.77
N ILE A 142 14.86 18.17 -3.27
CA ILE A 142 15.25 18.68 -4.57
C ILE A 142 16.67 19.24 -4.39
N ASN A 143 17.68 18.45 -4.75
CA ASN A 143 19.05 18.92 -4.93
C ASN A 143 19.38 18.96 -6.42
#